data_AF-R4XAL4-F1
#
_entry.id   AF-R4XAL4-F1
#
_cell.length_a   1.000
_cell.length_b   1.000
_cell.length_c   1.000
_cell.angle_alpha   90.00
_cell.angle_beta   90.00
_cell.angle_gamma   90.00
#
_symmetry.space_group_name_H-M   'P 1'
#
loop_
_entity.id
_entity.type
_entity.pdbx_description
1 polymer ?
#
loop_
_entity_poly.entity_id
_entity_poly.type
_entity_poly.pdbx_seq_one_letter_code
_entity_poly.pdbx_strand_id
1 'polypeptide(L)'
;MANKRQKVQSADALDDGLDYEVGSDSAGEAEQISSTDDDGDSDVQENDGTEDGDGTASAKVEKVRATKEVTTEERRKKRKLHRASTRARKAEEGVAGDGDSGTVLGVDQQADTVARLVRETYAGTDLSSIELSDATPPTSSFLDTTAFAGPRTLETVLAFMERFSGREQLAVANKAVGRPHTLLLAASAIRVADLCRALAPLKTNQAAVAKLFGKEKRETQTAWLRQNRVNVAVGLPGRTHALLGHAALALDRVEQVYLDASYRDAKKRGMLGIKEVARDLVKLLNAEVLAQRIKSGECKIILF
;
A
#
# COMPACT_ATOMS: atom_id res chain seq x y z
N MET A 1 2.94 -0.46 79.45
CA MET A 1 2.01 -0.86 80.52
C MET A 1 0.65 -0.23 80.26
N ALA A 2 -0.42 -0.99 80.53
CA ALA A 2 -1.84 -0.61 80.64
C ALA A 2 -2.68 -0.32 79.37
N ASN A 3 -3.46 -1.35 79.01
CA ASN A 3 -4.70 -1.34 78.23
C ASN A 3 -5.77 -0.37 78.76
N LYS A 4 -6.62 0.15 77.87
CA LYS A 4 -8.07 0.26 78.14
C LYS A 4 -8.91 0.12 76.86
N ARG A 5 -9.75 -0.92 76.85
CA ARG A 5 -10.84 -1.21 75.89
C ARG A 5 -12.13 -0.46 76.30
N GLN A 6 -13.11 -0.51 75.37
CA GLN A 6 -14.58 -0.27 75.48
C GLN A 6 -15.07 1.13 75.04
N LYS A 7 -16.16 1.32 74.27
CA LYS A 7 -17.18 0.42 73.68
C LYS A 7 -18.06 1.20 72.65
N VAL A 8 -18.38 0.49 71.56
CA VAL A 8 -19.50 0.49 70.59
C VAL A 8 -20.77 1.35 70.83
N GLN A 9 -21.29 1.97 69.75
CA GLN A 9 -22.69 1.99 69.20
C GLN A 9 -22.81 3.14 68.16
N SER A 10 -23.54 3.13 67.04
CA SER A 10 -24.49 2.25 66.33
C SER A 10 -24.61 2.78 64.88
N ALA A 11 -24.47 1.94 63.85
CA ALA A 11 -25.53 1.58 62.89
C ALA A 11 -26.39 2.73 62.33
N ASP A 12 -26.15 3.10 61.07
CA ASP A 12 -27.25 3.33 60.13
C ASP A 12 -26.81 2.93 58.71
N ALA A 13 -27.64 2.13 58.07
CA ALA A 13 -27.43 1.50 56.78
C ALA A 13 -28.36 2.16 55.77
N LEU A 14 -27.82 2.65 54.66
CA LEU A 14 -28.64 3.06 53.52
C LEU A 14 -28.57 1.96 52.46
N ASP A 15 -29.63 1.17 52.51
CA ASP A 15 -30.11 0.21 51.52
C ASP A 15 -30.80 0.99 50.40
N ASP A 16 -30.14 1.16 49.26
CA ASP A 16 -30.72 1.71 48.03
C ASP A 16 -31.31 0.59 47.17
N GLY A 17 -32.48 0.13 47.61
CA GLY A 17 -33.34 -0.81 46.90
C GLY A 17 -33.75 -0.30 45.51
N LEU A 18 -33.04 -0.77 44.48
CA LEU A 18 -33.51 -0.73 43.11
C LEU A 18 -33.62 -2.15 42.55
N ASP A 19 -34.88 -2.53 42.38
CA ASP A 19 -35.38 -3.81 41.97
C ASP A 19 -34.92 -4.21 40.56
N TYR A 20 -34.42 -5.43 40.45
CA TYR A 20 -34.20 -6.12 39.19
C TYR A 20 -35.51 -6.78 38.75
N GLU A 21 -36.24 -6.17 37.83
CA GLU A 21 -37.31 -6.88 37.12
C GLU A 21 -36.76 -7.61 35.89
N VAL A 22 -36.83 -8.94 35.98
CA VAL A 22 -36.63 -9.90 34.89
C VAL A 22 -37.98 -10.08 34.19
N GLY A 23 -38.05 -9.73 32.91
CA GLY A 23 -39.19 -9.99 32.03
C GLY A 23 -38.76 -10.79 30.80
N SER A 24 -39.33 -11.99 30.65
CA SER A 24 -39.10 -12.96 29.59
C SER A 24 -40.01 -12.75 28.36
N ASP A 25 -39.52 -13.23 27.22
CA ASP A 25 -40.21 -13.70 26.01
C ASP A 25 -40.82 -12.69 25.00
N SER A 26 -40.24 -12.65 23.79
CA SER A 26 -40.82 -13.27 22.56
C SER A 26 -40.56 -12.48 21.26
N ALA A 27 -39.99 -13.20 20.28
CA ALA A 27 -40.23 -13.19 18.82
C ALA A 27 -40.14 -11.91 17.95
N GLY A 28 -39.37 -12.04 16.85
CA GLY A 28 -39.43 -11.24 15.61
C GLY A 28 -38.74 -9.87 15.70
N GLU A 29 -38.00 -9.33 14.74
CA GLU A 29 -37.86 -9.57 13.30
C GLU A 29 -36.43 -9.23 12.86
N ALA A 30 -36.04 -9.76 11.72
CA ALA A 30 -34.77 -9.52 11.07
C ALA A 30 -34.71 -8.12 10.44
N GLU A 31 -33.68 -7.34 10.76
CA GLU A 31 -33.28 -6.17 9.97
C GLU A 31 -31.95 -6.48 9.28
N GLN A 32 -32.08 -6.76 7.98
CA GLN A 32 -31.01 -6.77 6.99
C GLN A 32 -30.43 -5.36 6.87
N ILE A 33 -29.18 -5.16 7.27
CA ILE A 33 -28.38 -4.02 6.79
C ILE A 33 -27.58 -4.47 5.57
N SER A 34 -28.20 -4.34 4.41
CA SER A 34 -27.53 -4.36 3.11
C SER A 34 -26.75 -3.05 2.95
N SER A 35 -25.43 -3.07 3.13
CA SER A 35 -24.58 -1.97 2.69
C SER A 35 -24.33 -2.12 1.18
N THR A 36 -25.23 -1.53 0.40
CA THR A 36 -25.11 -1.37 -1.05
C THR A 36 -24.00 -0.38 -1.35
N ASP A 37 -23.15 -0.74 -2.31
CA ASP A 37 -22.11 0.10 -2.88
C ASP A 37 -22.69 1.40 -3.48
N ASP A 38 -22.18 2.55 -3.05
CA ASP A 38 -22.41 3.86 -3.70
C ASP A 38 -21.06 4.47 -4.10
N ASP A 39 -20.60 4.14 -5.32
CA ASP A 39 -19.55 4.86 -6.02
C ASP A 39 -20.15 6.12 -6.67
N GLY A 40 -20.39 7.14 -5.84
CA GLY A 40 -20.82 8.49 -6.26
C GLY A 40 -19.63 9.38 -6.64
N ASP A 41 -19.30 9.41 -7.93
CA ASP A 41 -18.37 10.37 -8.56
C ASP A 41 -18.97 11.80 -8.47
N SER A 42 -18.42 12.64 -7.60
CA SER A 42 -18.79 14.06 -7.48
C SER A 42 -17.81 14.93 -8.23
N ASP A 43 -18.23 15.36 -9.42
CA ASP A 43 -17.57 16.40 -10.24
C ASP A 43 -17.62 17.75 -9.49
N VAL A 44 -16.46 18.24 -9.06
CA VAL A 44 -16.29 19.61 -8.56
C VAL A 44 -16.08 20.54 -9.75
N GLN A 45 -17.01 21.48 -9.94
CA GLN A 45 -16.86 22.63 -10.83
C GLN A 45 -15.86 23.62 -10.22
N GLU A 46 -14.70 23.79 -10.86
CA GLU A 46 -13.86 24.97 -10.65
C GLU A 46 -14.32 26.09 -11.59
N ASN A 47 -14.71 27.19 -10.95
CA ASN A 47 -15.05 28.47 -11.52
C ASN A 47 -13.76 29.30 -11.55
N ASP A 48 -13.28 29.70 -12.73
CA ASP A 48 -12.18 30.65 -12.87
C ASP A 48 -12.71 31.93 -13.50
N GLY A 49 -12.80 32.96 -12.66
CA GLY A 49 -13.08 34.32 -13.08
C GLY A 49 -11.78 35.04 -13.38
N THR A 50 -11.73 35.71 -14.52
CA THR A 50 -10.70 36.72 -14.78
C THR A 50 -11.33 38.00 -15.30
N GLU A 51 -10.80 39.08 -14.76
CA GLU A 51 -11.27 40.45 -14.70
C GLU A 51 -11.24 41.19 -16.05
N ASP A 52 -12.07 42.23 -16.10
CA ASP A 52 -12.19 43.24 -17.14
C ASP A 52 -10.92 44.09 -17.34
N GLY A 53 -10.68 44.49 -18.60
CA GLY A 53 -9.62 45.42 -18.98
C GLY A 53 -9.72 45.91 -20.43
N ASP A 54 -10.45 47.01 -20.58
CA ASP A 54 -10.61 48.02 -21.67
C ASP A 54 -9.71 48.00 -22.94
N GLY A 55 -10.28 48.44 -24.08
CA GLY A 55 -9.49 48.90 -25.25
C GLY A 55 -10.05 48.72 -26.67
N THR A 56 -11.11 49.45 -27.04
CA THR A 56 -11.42 50.07 -28.35
C THR A 56 -11.17 49.34 -29.71
N ALA A 57 -12.29 49.00 -30.35
CA ALA A 57 -12.70 49.13 -31.77
C ALA A 57 -11.67 49.19 -32.94
N SER A 58 -11.80 48.24 -33.89
CA SER A 58 -12.07 48.55 -35.32
C SER A 58 -12.38 47.33 -36.21
N ALA A 59 -13.47 47.46 -36.96
CA ALA A 59 -13.73 47.01 -38.34
C ALA A 59 -13.70 45.52 -38.77
N LYS A 60 -14.92 44.98 -38.96
CA LYS A 60 -15.45 44.16 -40.08
C LYS A 60 -14.47 43.35 -40.95
N VAL A 61 -14.66 42.02 -40.98
CA VAL A 61 -14.92 41.22 -42.21
C VAL A 61 -15.73 39.97 -41.84
N GLU A 62 -16.96 39.88 -42.36
CA GLU A 62 -17.76 38.65 -42.42
C GLU A 62 -17.06 37.59 -43.28
N LYS A 63 -16.86 36.39 -42.73
CA LYS A 63 -16.71 35.17 -43.52
C LYS A 63 -17.53 34.06 -42.89
N VAL A 64 -18.71 33.88 -43.48
CA VAL A 64 -19.64 32.77 -43.24
C VAL A 64 -18.87 31.45 -43.29
N ARG A 65 -18.72 30.79 -42.14
CA ARG A 65 -18.39 29.37 -42.02
C ARG A 65 -19.44 28.73 -41.14
N ALA A 66 -20.31 27.94 -41.77
CA ALA A 66 -21.34 27.16 -41.11
C ALA A 66 -20.71 26.27 -40.02
N THR A 67 -20.89 26.65 -38.77
CA THR A 67 -20.60 25.81 -37.61
C THR A 67 -21.75 24.83 -37.46
N LYS A 68 -21.54 23.57 -37.84
CA LYS A 68 -22.39 22.47 -37.39
C LYS A 68 -22.34 22.43 -35.86
N GLU A 69 -23.45 22.70 -35.20
CA GLU A 69 -23.62 22.45 -33.77
C GLU A 69 -23.49 20.95 -33.52
N VAL A 70 -22.30 20.52 -33.09
CA VAL A 70 -22.04 19.15 -32.66
C VAL A 70 -22.68 19.00 -31.28
N THR A 71 -23.70 18.15 -31.18
CA THR A 71 -24.43 17.92 -29.93
C THR A 71 -23.50 17.37 -28.85
N THR A 72 -23.83 17.63 -27.58
CA THR A 72 -23.09 17.17 -26.39
C THR A 72 -22.87 15.65 -26.40
N GLU A 73 -23.79 14.91 -27.03
CA GLU A 73 -23.73 13.45 -27.15
C GLU A 73 -22.66 12.97 -28.15
N GLU A 74 -22.46 13.69 -29.26
CA GLU A 74 -21.41 13.40 -30.25
C GLU A 74 -20.01 13.69 -29.69
N ARG A 75 -19.85 14.74 -28.87
CA ARG A 75 -18.61 15.01 -28.12
C ARG A 75 -18.30 13.90 -27.12
N ARG A 76 -19.33 13.35 -26.45
CA ARG A 76 -19.16 12.22 -25.51
C ARG A 76 -18.76 10.93 -26.22
N LYS A 77 -19.36 10.63 -27.38
CA LYS A 77 -18.99 9.48 -28.22
C LYS A 77 -17.56 9.62 -28.76
N LYS A 78 -17.14 10.81 -29.22
CA LYS A 78 -15.75 11.07 -29.64
C LYS A 78 -14.74 10.94 -28.50
N ARG A 79 -15.05 11.42 -27.29
CA ARG A 79 -14.19 11.22 -26.09
C ARG A 79 -14.08 9.74 -25.72
N LYS A 80 -15.18 8.97 -25.77
CA LYS A 80 -15.15 7.52 -25.50
C LYS A 80 -14.35 6.77 -26.55
N LEU A 81 -14.50 7.10 -27.83
CA LEU A 81 -13.76 6.47 -28.93
C LEU A 81 -12.27 6.82 -28.89
N HIS A 82 -11.92 8.08 -28.58
CA HIS A 82 -10.52 8.50 -28.39
C HIS A 82 -9.89 7.81 -27.17
N ARG A 83 -10.63 7.68 -26.06
CA ARG A 83 -10.18 6.94 -24.87
C ARG A 83 -10.00 5.44 -25.14
N ALA A 84 -10.90 4.84 -25.93
CA ALA A 84 -10.77 3.45 -26.37
C ALA A 84 -9.58 3.25 -27.33
N SER A 85 -9.39 4.16 -28.28
CA SER A 85 -8.25 4.17 -29.22
C SER A 85 -6.92 4.38 -28.50
N THR A 86 -6.86 5.27 -27.51
CA THR A 86 -5.66 5.48 -26.67
C THR A 86 -5.38 4.24 -25.81
N ARG A 87 -6.42 3.56 -25.33
CA ARG A 87 -6.31 2.32 -24.55
C ARG A 87 -5.88 1.13 -25.41
N ALA A 88 -6.35 1.05 -26.66
CA ALA A 88 -5.93 0.05 -27.64
C ALA A 88 -4.48 0.30 -28.11
N ARG A 89 -4.11 1.55 -28.38
CA ARG A 89 -2.74 1.92 -28.77
C ARG A 89 -1.73 1.71 -27.62
N LYS A 90 -2.15 1.91 -26.37
CA LYS A 90 -1.36 1.52 -25.18
C LYS A 90 -1.30 0.00 -24.95
N ALA A 91 -2.22 -0.78 -25.52
CA ALA A 91 -2.17 -2.24 -25.49
C ALA A 91 -1.26 -2.81 -26.59
N GLU A 92 -1.09 -2.10 -27.70
CA GLU A 92 -0.13 -2.45 -28.77
C GLU A 92 1.32 -2.10 -28.43
N GLU A 93 1.57 -1.09 -27.58
CA GLU A 93 2.89 -0.79 -27.03
C GLU A 93 3.23 -1.74 -25.86
N GLY A 94 3.54 -3.00 -26.17
CA GLY A 94 4.10 -3.98 -25.24
C GLY A 94 3.13 -4.43 -24.13
N VAL A 95 2.68 -5.69 -24.22
CA VAL A 95 1.81 -6.28 -23.18
C VAL A 95 2.59 -6.35 -21.86
N ALA A 96 2.21 -5.49 -20.91
CA ALA A 96 2.63 -5.64 -19.53
C ALA A 96 1.92 -6.86 -18.95
N GLY A 97 2.63 -7.66 -18.18
CA GLY A 97 2.11 -8.93 -17.70
C GLY A 97 3.06 -9.60 -16.74
N ASP A 98 2.55 -10.63 -16.06
CA ASP A 98 3.39 -11.56 -15.33
C ASP A 98 4.32 -12.21 -16.36
N GLY A 99 5.62 -11.88 -16.26
CA GLY A 99 6.60 -12.44 -17.17
C GLY A 99 6.73 -13.92 -16.91
N ASP A 100 6.84 -14.74 -17.96
CA ASP A 100 7.18 -16.15 -17.83
C ASP A 100 8.34 -16.29 -16.84
N SER A 101 8.03 -16.89 -15.69
CA SER A 101 8.84 -17.08 -14.49
C SER A 101 10.07 -16.17 -14.42
N GLY A 102 9.93 -14.99 -13.82
CA GLY A 102 11.07 -14.15 -13.46
C GLY A 102 12.19 -15.05 -12.91
N THR A 103 13.35 -15.03 -13.58
CA THR A 103 14.46 -15.99 -13.37
C THR A 103 14.57 -16.34 -11.90
N VAL A 104 14.32 -17.60 -11.57
CA VAL A 104 14.41 -18.09 -10.19
C VAL A 104 15.87 -17.91 -9.75
N LEU A 105 16.11 -16.93 -8.88
CA LEU A 105 17.45 -16.60 -8.42
C LEU A 105 17.76 -17.35 -7.13
N GLY A 106 18.91 -18.01 -7.09
CA GLY A 106 19.49 -18.51 -5.84
C GLY A 106 19.89 -17.35 -4.92
N VAL A 107 20.07 -17.63 -3.63
CA VAL A 107 20.34 -16.62 -2.59
C VAL A 107 21.50 -15.68 -2.97
N ASP A 108 22.61 -16.23 -3.45
CA ASP A 108 23.78 -15.42 -3.86
C ASP A 108 23.44 -14.48 -5.03
N GLN A 109 22.67 -14.96 -6.01
CA GLN A 109 22.25 -14.15 -7.16
C GLN A 109 21.26 -13.04 -6.76
N GLN A 110 20.40 -13.31 -5.76
CA GLN A 110 19.50 -12.29 -5.20
C GLN A 110 20.32 -11.19 -4.51
N ALA A 111 21.27 -11.58 -3.65
CA ALA A 111 22.15 -10.66 -2.94
C ALA A 111 22.99 -9.82 -3.90
N ASP A 112 23.61 -10.45 -4.90
CA ASP A 112 24.39 -9.77 -5.93
C ASP A 112 23.55 -8.75 -6.72
N THR A 113 22.28 -9.10 -6.99
CA THR A 113 21.36 -8.21 -7.71
C THR A 113 21.02 -6.96 -6.93
N VAL A 114 20.73 -7.10 -5.62
CA VAL A 114 20.47 -5.94 -4.77
C VAL A 114 21.75 -5.16 -4.49
N ALA A 115 22.90 -5.82 -4.29
CA ALA A 115 24.19 -5.15 -4.11
C ALA A 115 24.57 -4.31 -5.34
N ARG A 116 24.31 -4.80 -6.55
CA ARG A 116 24.47 -4.03 -7.79
C ARG A 116 23.55 -2.81 -7.80
N LEU A 117 22.30 -2.97 -7.39
CA LEU A 117 21.33 -1.88 -7.31
C LEU A 117 21.78 -0.77 -6.37
N VAL A 118 22.34 -1.13 -5.20
CA VAL A 118 22.91 -0.19 -4.23
C VAL A 118 24.07 0.58 -4.87
N ARG A 119 25.03 -0.13 -5.49
CA ARG A 119 26.17 0.50 -6.18
C ARG A 119 25.74 1.44 -7.30
N GLU A 120 24.78 1.03 -8.13
CA GLU A 120 24.25 1.86 -9.22
C GLU A 120 23.50 3.09 -8.70
N THR A 121 22.77 2.95 -7.58
CA THR A 121 22.01 4.06 -6.98
C THR A 121 22.93 5.12 -6.39
N TYR A 122 24.03 4.71 -5.78
CA TYR A 122 25.04 5.60 -5.19
C TYR A 122 26.22 5.89 -6.13
N ALA A 123 26.14 5.46 -7.40
CA ALA A 123 27.18 5.76 -8.38
C ALA A 123 27.34 7.29 -8.56
N GLY A 124 28.57 7.78 -8.43
CA GLY A 124 28.87 9.21 -8.51
C GLY A 124 28.57 10.01 -7.24
N THR A 125 28.32 9.34 -6.11
CA THR A 125 28.31 9.95 -4.78
C THR A 125 29.65 9.74 -4.07
N ASP A 126 29.94 10.54 -3.05
CA ASP A 126 31.18 10.48 -2.27
C ASP A 126 31.16 9.38 -1.19
N LEU A 127 30.29 8.36 -1.32
CA LEU A 127 30.26 7.24 -0.38
C LEU A 127 31.55 6.41 -0.47
N SER A 128 32.15 6.16 0.68
CA SER A 128 33.27 5.26 0.85
C SER A 128 32.88 3.79 0.63
N SER A 129 33.88 2.93 0.45
CA SER A 129 33.66 1.49 0.33
C SER A 129 32.98 0.88 1.56
N ILE A 130 33.26 1.42 2.75
CA ILE A 130 32.64 0.97 3.99
C ILE A 130 31.16 1.39 4.07
N GLU A 131 30.83 2.62 3.67
CA GLU A 131 29.43 3.09 3.63
C GLU A 131 28.61 2.34 2.58
N LEU A 132 29.19 2.02 1.42
CA LEU A 132 28.53 1.17 0.41
C LEU A 132 28.29 -0.25 0.91
N SER A 133 29.26 -0.81 1.64
CA SER A 133 29.10 -2.11 2.28
C SER A 133 28.00 -2.08 3.35
N ASP A 134 27.96 -1.03 4.17
CA ASP A 134 26.93 -0.84 5.20
C ASP A 134 25.54 -0.62 4.61
N ALA A 135 25.45 -0.01 3.42
CA ALA A 135 24.19 0.20 2.71
C ALA A 135 23.68 -1.04 1.97
N THR A 136 24.52 -2.08 1.87
CA THR A 136 24.20 -3.33 1.16
C THR A 136 23.67 -4.36 2.14
N PRO A 137 22.45 -4.91 1.92
CA PRO A 137 21.95 -6.01 2.74
C PRO A 137 22.87 -7.23 2.69
N PRO A 138 23.18 -7.89 3.83
CA PRO A 138 24.03 -9.07 3.83
C PRO A 138 23.32 -10.26 3.15
N THR A 139 24.08 -11.17 2.54
CA THR A 139 23.54 -12.36 1.85
C THR A 139 22.61 -13.20 2.75
N SER A 140 22.91 -13.28 4.04
CA SER A 140 22.09 -13.99 5.04
C SER A 140 20.69 -13.40 5.26
N SER A 141 20.44 -12.16 4.79
CA SER A 141 19.13 -11.52 4.86
C SER A 141 18.18 -11.98 3.74
N PHE A 142 18.67 -12.65 2.71
CA PHE A 142 17.85 -13.15 1.60
C PHE A 142 17.33 -14.56 1.90
N LEU A 143 16.09 -14.81 1.49
CA LEU A 143 15.47 -16.13 1.62
C LEU A 143 15.55 -16.92 0.31
N ASP A 144 15.89 -18.20 0.40
CA ASP A 144 15.83 -19.10 -0.73
C ASP A 144 14.37 -19.47 -1.05
N THR A 145 13.92 -19.09 -2.25
CA THR A 145 12.58 -19.38 -2.76
C THR A 145 12.61 -20.27 -4.01
N THR A 146 13.75 -20.90 -4.29
CA THR A 146 13.93 -21.84 -5.42
C THR A 146 13.05 -23.08 -5.31
N ALA A 147 12.67 -23.45 -4.08
CA ALA A 147 11.78 -24.58 -3.80
C ALA A 147 10.30 -24.30 -4.17
N PHE A 148 9.94 -23.08 -4.60
CA PHE A 148 8.58 -22.81 -5.05
C PHE A 148 8.34 -23.45 -6.41
N ALA A 149 7.44 -24.42 -6.45
CA ALA A 149 7.00 -25.03 -7.69
C ALA A 149 5.87 -24.18 -8.32
N GLY A 150 6.01 -23.85 -9.61
CA GLY A 150 4.98 -23.18 -10.38
C GLY A 150 5.28 -21.72 -10.73
N PRO A 151 4.38 -21.08 -11.49
CA PRO A 151 4.58 -19.72 -11.95
C PRO A 151 4.39 -18.73 -10.80
N ARG A 152 5.13 -17.62 -10.81
CA ARG A 152 4.97 -16.53 -9.84
C ARG A 152 4.07 -15.46 -10.47
N THR A 153 2.78 -15.51 -10.15
CA THR A 153 1.73 -14.67 -10.75
C THR A 153 0.79 -14.14 -9.67
N LEU A 154 -0.12 -13.24 -10.03
CA LEU A 154 -1.14 -12.75 -9.09
C LEU A 154 -1.94 -13.88 -8.42
N GLU A 155 -2.20 -14.97 -9.14
CA GLU A 155 -2.96 -16.11 -8.61
C GLU A 155 -2.16 -16.91 -7.57
N THR A 156 -0.84 -16.94 -7.69
CA THR A 156 0.03 -17.75 -6.81
C THR A 156 0.70 -16.95 -5.71
N VAL A 157 0.57 -15.61 -5.69
CA VAL A 157 1.23 -14.75 -4.70
C VAL A 157 0.87 -15.11 -3.26
N LEU A 158 -0.40 -15.43 -2.98
CA LEU A 158 -0.83 -15.79 -1.63
C LEU A 158 -0.18 -17.10 -1.18
N ALA A 159 -0.28 -18.15 -2.02
CA ALA A 159 0.35 -19.44 -1.75
C ALA A 159 1.88 -19.34 -1.61
N PHE A 160 2.52 -18.47 -2.41
CA PHE A 160 3.93 -18.16 -2.30
C PHE A 160 4.26 -17.55 -0.93
N MET A 161 3.52 -16.52 -0.52
CA MET A 161 3.72 -15.87 0.78
C MET A 161 3.49 -16.86 1.92
N GLU A 162 2.42 -17.67 1.89
CA GLU A 162 2.16 -18.69 2.91
C GLU A 162 3.33 -19.68 3.05
N ARG A 163 3.92 -20.08 1.92
CA ARG A 163 5.04 -21.03 1.89
C ARG A 163 6.35 -20.49 2.48
N PHE A 164 6.62 -19.19 2.30
CA PHE A 164 7.93 -18.58 2.62
C PHE A 164 7.88 -17.55 3.75
N SER A 165 6.71 -17.27 4.32
CA SER A 165 6.59 -16.18 5.28
C SER A 165 7.27 -16.40 6.62
N GLY A 166 7.60 -17.65 6.96
CA GLY A 166 8.04 -18.02 8.31
C GLY A 166 6.97 -17.81 9.39
N ARG A 167 5.74 -17.46 8.99
CA ARG A 167 4.60 -17.23 9.89
C ARG A 167 3.50 -18.24 9.63
N GLU A 168 2.86 -18.69 10.70
CA GLU A 168 1.69 -19.57 10.59
C GLU A 168 0.45 -18.84 10.05
N GLN A 169 0.27 -17.56 10.39
CA GLN A 169 -0.95 -16.82 10.07
C GLN A 169 -0.66 -15.41 9.52
N LEU A 170 -0.72 -15.27 8.20
CA LEU A 170 -0.57 -13.98 7.49
C LEU A 170 -1.76 -13.03 7.68
N ALA A 171 -2.93 -13.55 8.09
CA ALA A 171 -4.11 -12.74 8.36
C ALA A 171 -4.04 -11.99 9.71
N VAL A 172 -3.13 -12.39 10.62
CA VAL A 172 -3.03 -11.84 11.98
C VAL A 172 -2.06 -10.67 12.03
N ALA A 173 -2.61 -9.46 12.13
CA ALA A 173 -1.83 -8.23 12.29
C ALA A 173 -1.21 -8.09 13.68
N ASN A 174 -0.20 -7.22 13.78
CA ASN A 174 0.27 -6.70 15.07
C ASN A 174 -0.87 -6.01 15.82
N LYS A 175 -0.83 -6.03 17.16
CA LYS A 175 -1.85 -5.37 18.00
C LYS A 175 -1.89 -3.85 17.79
N ALA A 176 -0.71 -3.26 17.60
CA ALA A 176 -0.59 -1.83 17.35
C ALA A 176 -0.92 -1.48 15.89
N VAL A 177 -1.58 -0.34 15.71
CA VAL A 177 -1.96 0.23 14.41
C VAL A 177 -0.74 0.61 13.58
N GLY A 178 -0.90 0.64 12.25
CA GLY A 178 0.14 1.12 11.32
C GLY A 178 1.44 0.31 11.31
N ARG A 179 1.42 -0.93 11.81
CA ARG A 179 2.60 -1.80 11.97
C ARG A 179 2.42 -3.13 11.24
N PRO A 180 2.65 -3.18 9.92
CA PRO A 180 2.63 -4.43 9.18
C PRO A 180 3.74 -5.37 9.65
N HIS A 181 3.48 -6.68 9.56
CA HIS A 181 4.55 -7.68 9.67
C HIS A 181 5.22 -7.95 8.31
N THR A 182 4.51 -7.67 7.21
CA THR A 182 5.00 -7.90 5.85
C THR A 182 4.87 -6.66 4.99
N LEU A 183 5.94 -6.32 4.27
CA LEU A 183 5.90 -5.37 3.16
C LEU A 183 5.94 -6.14 1.83
N LEU A 184 5.11 -5.74 0.87
CA LEU A 184 5.19 -6.21 -0.51
C LEU A 184 5.33 -4.99 -1.43
N LEU A 185 6.49 -4.89 -2.08
CA LEU A 185 6.87 -3.72 -2.86
C LEU A 185 6.75 -4.04 -4.35
N ALA A 186 6.10 -3.13 -5.09
CA ALA A 186 5.91 -3.28 -6.53
C ALA A 186 6.29 -2.01 -7.31
N ALA A 187 6.44 -2.16 -8.62
CA ALA A 187 6.92 -1.11 -9.51
C ALA A 187 5.89 -0.02 -9.86
N SER A 188 4.59 -0.30 -9.75
CA SER A 188 3.54 0.61 -10.21
C SER A 188 2.29 0.58 -9.35
N ALA A 189 1.55 1.70 -9.34
CA ALA A 189 0.30 1.83 -8.59
C ALA A 189 -0.78 0.81 -9.03
N ILE A 190 -0.83 0.49 -10.33
CA ILE A 190 -1.75 -0.50 -10.88
C ILE A 190 -1.40 -1.88 -10.30
N ARG A 191 -0.11 -2.27 -10.37
CA ARG A 191 0.36 -3.53 -9.82
C ARG A 191 0.15 -3.64 -8.31
N VAL A 192 0.37 -2.57 -7.55
CA VAL A 192 0.02 -2.52 -6.11
C VAL A 192 -1.46 -2.81 -5.89
N ALA A 193 -2.35 -2.23 -6.69
CA ALA A 193 -3.78 -2.49 -6.57
C ALA A 193 -4.14 -3.94 -6.91
N ASP A 194 -3.52 -4.51 -7.94
CA ASP A 194 -3.74 -5.90 -8.34
C ASP A 194 -3.29 -6.88 -7.24
N LEU A 195 -2.10 -6.67 -6.68
CA LEU A 195 -1.58 -7.44 -5.54
C LEU A 195 -2.48 -7.30 -4.31
N CYS A 196 -3.01 -6.10 -4.01
CA CYS A 196 -3.98 -5.93 -2.92
C CYS A 196 -5.28 -6.72 -3.13
N ARG A 197 -5.72 -6.93 -4.39
CA ARG A 197 -6.89 -7.75 -4.71
C ARG A 197 -6.56 -9.24 -4.55
N ALA A 198 -5.39 -9.67 -5.03
CA ALA A 198 -4.93 -11.05 -4.86
C ALA A 198 -4.76 -11.43 -3.37
N LEU A 199 -4.35 -10.46 -2.54
CA LEU A 199 -4.21 -10.63 -1.09
C LEU A 199 -5.48 -10.28 -0.29
N ALA A 200 -6.63 -10.06 -0.94
CA ALA A 200 -7.90 -9.82 -0.25
C ALA A 200 -8.28 -10.88 0.78
N PRO A 201 -7.97 -12.19 0.61
CA PRO A 201 -8.22 -13.21 1.63
C PRO A 201 -7.51 -12.96 2.98
N LEU A 202 -6.45 -12.13 3.00
CA LEU A 202 -5.75 -11.77 4.24
C LEU A 202 -6.44 -10.65 5.02
N LYS A 203 -7.50 -10.03 4.48
CA LYS A 203 -8.27 -9.00 5.18
C LYS A 203 -9.20 -9.66 6.20
N THR A 204 -9.31 -9.04 7.37
CA THR A 204 -10.24 -9.44 8.42
C THR A 204 -10.91 -8.22 9.01
N ASN A 205 -11.92 -8.42 9.86
CA ASN A 205 -12.56 -7.33 10.61
C ASN A 205 -11.60 -6.59 11.55
N GLN A 206 -10.43 -7.18 11.83
CA GLN A 206 -9.45 -6.64 12.77
C GLN A 206 -8.11 -6.25 12.13
N ALA A 207 -7.91 -6.55 10.85
CA ALA A 207 -6.65 -6.36 10.15
C ALA A 207 -6.89 -6.07 8.67
N ALA A 208 -6.25 -5.01 8.17
CA ALA A 208 -6.36 -4.62 6.77
C ALA A 208 -5.07 -4.89 6.00
N VAL A 209 -5.21 -5.27 4.73
CA VAL A 209 -4.14 -5.20 3.75
C VAL A 209 -4.02 -3.75 3.26
N ALA A 210 -2.97 -3.06 3.69
CA ALA A 210 -2.77 -1.65 3.40
C ALA A 210 -2.24 -1.44 1.97
N LYS A 211 -2.73 -0.38 1.34
CA LYS A 211 -2.44 -0.04 -0.06
C LYS A 211 -1.73 1.30 -0.11
N LEU A 212 -0.43 1.29 -0.39
CA LEU A 212 0.48 2.43 -0.21
C LEU A 212 0.98 3.00 -1.56
N PHE A 213 0.15 3.78 -2.26
CA PHE A 213 0.57 4.49 -3.48
C PHE A 213 -0.07 5.89 -3.63
N GLY A 214 0.32 6.56 -4.72
CA GLY A 214 0.08 7.98 -5.03
C GLY A 214 -1.34 8.55 -5.06
N LYS A 215 -2.39 7.71 -5.17
CA LYS A 215 -3.76 8.18 -5.46
C LYS A 215 -4.39 8.94 -4.30
N GLU A 216 -4.19 8.47 -3.08
CA GLU A 216 -4.70 9.13 -1.89
C GLU A 216 -3.70 10.19 -1.38
N LYS A 217 -4.22 11.30 -0.86
CA LYS A 217 -3.42 12.32 -0.16
C LYS A 217 -2.65 11.66 0.99
N ARG A 218 -1.41 12.09 1.20
CA ARG A 218 -0.52 11.48 2.20
C ARG A 218 -1.11 11.62 3.61
N GLU A 219 -1.76 12.74 3.90
CA GLU A 219 -2.42 13.04 5.17
C GLU A 219 -3.59 12.09 5.43
N THR A 220 -4.44 11.86 4.43
CA THR A 220 -5.55 10.90 4.52
C THR A 220 -5.04 9.49 4.77
N GLN A 221 -4.00 9.07 4.06
CA GLN A 221 -3.39 7.75 4.24
C GLN A 221 -2.71 7.60 5.61
N THR A 222 -2.09 8.69 6.10
CA THR A 222 -1.50 8.76 7.44
C THR A 222 -2.57 8.62 8.52
N ALA A 223 -3.69 9.33 8.40
CA ALA A 223 -4.81 9.23 9.33
C ALA A 223 -5.39 7.81 9.35
N TRP A 224 -5.58 7.20 8.18
CA TRP A 224 -6.07 5.83 8.07
C TRP A 224 -5.13 4.82 8.75
N LEU A 225 -3.82 4.91 8.52
CA LEU A 225 -2.83 4.01 9.15
C LEU A 225 -2.79 4.14 10.68
N ARG A 226 -3.08 5.32 11.23
CA ARG A 226 -3.15 5.55 12.69
C ARG A 226 -4.41 4.97 13.34
N GLN A 227 -5.38 4.55 12.56
CA GLN A 227 -6.64 3.98 13.05
C GLN A 227 -6.77 2.49 12.76
N ASN A 228 -5.98 1.97 11.82
CA ASN A 228 -6.13 0.62 11.31
C ASN A 228 -4.92 -0.24 11.67
N ARG A 229 -5.20 -1.45 12.16
CA ARG A 229 -4.20 -2.52 12.25
C ARG A 229 -3.95 -3.07 10.85
N VAL A 230 -2.68 -3.25 10.53
CA VAL A 230 -2.23 -3.71 9.20
C VAL A 230 -1.45 -5.00 9.38
N ASN A 231 -1.80 -6.04 8.64
CA ASN A 231 -1.01 -7.27 8.57
C ASN A 231 0.03 -7.16 7.45
N VAL A 232 -0.44 -6.94 6.22
CA VAL A 232 0.40 -6.78 5.03
C VAL A 232 0.24 -5.37 4.48
N ALA A 233 1.34 -4.69 4.18
CA ALA A 233 1.33 -3.43 3.44
C ALA A 233 1.92 -3.62 2.05
N VAL A 234 1.10 -3.38 1.02
CA VAL A 234 1.50 -3.44 -0.38
C VAL A 234 1.71 -2.02 -0.88
N GLY A 235 2.87 -1.72 -1.46
CA GLY A 235 3.23 -0.33 -1.74
C GLY A 235 4.27 -0.09 -2.82
N LEU A 236 4.34 1.17 -3.24
CA LEU A 236 5.49 1.69 -3.99
C LEU A 236 6.61 2.05 -3.01
N PRO A 237 7.89 1.71 -3.28
CA PRO A 237 8.98 2.04 -2.37
C PRO A 237 9.01 3.50 -1.92
N GLY A 238 8.85 4.44 -2.86
CA GLY A 238 8.89 5.88 -2.56
C GLY A 238 7.72 6.33 -1.68
N ARG A 239 6.51 5.80 -1.89
CA ARG A 239 5.36 6.13 -1.04
C ARG A 239 5.49 5.48 0.35
N THR A 240 5.91 4.23 0.42
CA THR A 240 6.17 3.52 1.67
C THR A 240 7.19 4.28 2.52
N HIS A 241 8.31 4.71 1.91
CA HIS A 241 9.34 5.52 2.59
C HIS A 241 8.78 6.88 3.06
N ALA A 242 8.01 7.57 2.22
CA ALA A 242 7.42 8.87 2.58
C ALA A 242 6.44 8.80 3.78
N LEU A 243 5.82 7.63 4.02
CA LEU A 243 4.91 7.43 5.16
C LEU A 243 5.64 7.18 6.49
N LEU A 244 6.92 6.79 6.46
CA LEU A 244 7.74 6.63 7.66
C LEU A 244 7.94 7.95 8.39
N GLY A 245 8.14 9.05 7.64
CA GLY A 245 8.36 10.39 8.20
C GLY A 245 7.18 10.98 8.97
N HIS A 246 5.99 10.36 8.89
CA HIS A 246 4.79 10.80 9.63
C HIS A 246 4.46 9.91 10.83
N ALA A 247 5.35 8.97 11.15
CA ALA A 247 5.19 7.96 12.22
C ALA A 247 3.85 7.18 12.17
N ALA A 248 3.17 7.17 11.02
CA ALA A 248 1.93 6.44 10.82
C ALA A 248 2.17 5.03 10.30
N LEU A 249 3.24 4.84 9.52
CA LEU A 249 3.77 3.54 9.17
C LEU A 249 5.04 3.30 9.99
N ALA A 250 5.04 2.30 10.85
CA ALA A 250 6.22 1.89 11.61
C ALA A 250 6.67 0.49 11.17
N LEU A 251 7.97 0.34 10.93
CA LEU A 251 8.57 -0.88 10.39
C LEU A 251 9.24 -1.73 11.48
N ASP A 252 9.08 -1.36 12.75
CA ASP A 252 9.66 -2.02 13.93
C ASP A 252 9.17 -3.47 14.11
N ARG A 253 8.10 -3.85 13.41
CA ARG A 253 7.51 -5.19 13.43
C ARG A 253 7.56 -5.92 12.09
N VAL A 254 8.25 -5.36 11.09
CA VAL A 254 8.40 -6.02 9.79
C VAL A 254 9.37 -7.18 9.93
N GLU A 255 8.94 -8.35 9.48
CA GLU A 255 9.71 -9.60 9.49
C GLU A 255 10.13 -10.01 8.06
N GLN A 256 9.51 -9.41 7.05
CA GLN A 256 9.74 -9.79 5.67
C GLN A 256 9.36 -8.67 4.69
N VAL A 257 10.22 -8.50 3.68
CA VAL A 257 10.05 -7.57 2.57
C VAL A 257 10.07 -8.35 1.27
N TYR A 258 8.92 -8.43 0.61
CA TYR A 258 8.79 -9.00 -0.72
C TYR A 258 9.06 -7.95 -1.79
N LEU A 259 9.88 -8.30 -2.77
CA LEU A 259 10.15 -7.52 -3.97
C LEU A 259 9.46 -8.20 -5.15
N ASP A 260 8.47 -7.54 -5.75
CA ASP A 260 7.74 -8.03 -6.94
C ASP A 260 8.64 -7.96 -8.19
N ALA A 261 9.41 -9.02 -8.40
CA ALA A 261 10.25 -9.28 -9.55
C ALA A 261 9.55 -10.07 -10.66
N SER A 262 8.37 -10.66 -10.39
CA SER A 262 7.56 -11.42 -11.34
C SER A 262 6.90 -10.56 -12.43
N TYR A 263 6.57 -9.31 -12.12
CA TYR A 263 5.89 -8.42 -13.06
C TYR A 263 6.84 -7.68 -13.99
N ARG A 264 6.48 -7.61 -15.28
CA ARG A 264 7.15 -6.76 -16.28
C ARG A 264 6.21 -5.69 -16.80
N ASP A 265 6.70 -4.45 -16.85
CA ASP A 265 5.96 -3.35 -17.46
C ASP A 265 5.89 -3.49 -19.00
N ALA A 266 5.18 -2.57 -19.65
CA ALA A 266 5.04 -2.51 -21.10
C ALA A 266 6.39 -2.44 -21.85
N LYS A 267 7.45 -1.95 -21.18
CA LYS A 267 8.82 -1.89 -21.71
C LYS A 267 9.66 -3.11 -21.32
N LYS A 268 9.02 -4.18 -20.84
CA LYS A 268 9.62 -5.43 -20.36
C LYS A 268 10.57 -5.26 -19.18
N ARG A 269 10.46 -4.17 -18.42
CA ARG A 269 11.29 -3.89 -17.23
C ARG A 269 10.60 -4.45 -15.98
N GLY A 270 11.35 -5.17 -15.15
CA GLY A 270 10.92 -5.53 -13.79
C GLY A 270 11.20 -4.40 -12.79
N MET A 271 10.73 -4.52 -11.54
CA MET A 271 10.85 -3.44 -10.55
C MET A 271 12.30 -2.99 -10.34
N LEU A 272 13.25 -3.94 -10.31
CA LEU A 272 14.66 -3.68 -10.07
C LEU A 272 15.36 -3.02 -11.28
N GLY A 273 14.73 -3.04 -12.46
CA GLY A 273 15.27 -2.42 -13.69
C GLY A 273 14.74 -1.01 -13.96
N ILE A 274 13.84 -0.49 -13.13
CA ILE A 274 13.30 0.87 -13.26
C ILE A 274 14.09 1.78 -12.32
N LYS A 275 14.92 2.68 -12.87
CA LYS A 275 15.87 3.49 -12.09
C LYS A 275 15.25 4.27 -10.93
N GLU A 276 14.07 4.84 -11.13
CA GLU A 276 13.37 5.60 -10.09
C GLU A 276 12.87 4.69 -8.97
N VAL A 277 12.29 3.53 -9.31
CA VAL A 277 11.83 2.52 -8.35
C VAL A 277 13.00 1.93 -7.58
N ALA A 278 14.10 1.63 -8.28
CA ALA A 278 15.35 1.14 -7.71
C ALA A 278 15.92 2.09 -6.68
N ARG A 279 16.02 3.39 -7.02
CA ARG A 279 16.50 4.43 -6.10
C ARG A 279 15.63 4.49 -4.85
N ASP A 280 14.31 4.51 -5.00
CA ASP A 280 13.39 4.58 -3.87
C ASP A 280 13.41 3.29 -3.03
N LEU A 281 13.63 2.13 -3.66
CA LEU A 281 13.83 0.86 -2.97
C LEU A 281 15.10 0.88 -2.12
N VAL A 282 16.23 1.30 -2.68
CA VAL A 282 17.50 1.40 -1.94
C VAL A 282 17.36 2.35 -0.75
N LYS A 283 16.69 3.50 -0.92
CA LYS A 283 16.37 4.41 0.18
C LYS A 283 15.52 3.74 1.27
N LEU A 284 14.50 2.98 0.88
CA LEU A 284 13.63 2.28 1.83
C LEU A 284 14.37 1.18 2.60
N LEU A 285 15.16 0.35 1.91
CA LEU A 285 15.96 -0.71 2.55
C LEU A 285 17.00 -0.14 3.53
N ASN A 286 17.47 1.08 3.27
CA ASN A 286 18.41 1.82 4.12
C ASN A 286 17.73 2.75 5.15
N ALA A 287 16.40 2.71 5.29
CA ALA A 287 15.73 3.40 6.37
C ALA A 287 16.14 2.76 7.71
N GLU A 288 16.61 3.56 8.67
CA GLU A 288 17.27 3.11 9.92
C GLU A 288 16.64 1.86 10.54
N VAL A 289 15.34 1.91 10.84
CA VAL A 289 14.61 0.80 11.49
C VAL A 289 14.60 -0.47 10.63
N LEU A 290 14.39 -0.34 9.31
CA LEU A 290 14.35 -1.51 8.42
C LEU A 290 15.76 -2.08 8.20
N ALA A 291 16.75 -1.23 7.98
CA ALA A 291 18.14 -1.61 7.81
C ALA A 291 18.66 -2.39 9.02
N GLN A 292 18.39 -1.91 10.24
CA GLN A 292 18.76 -2.60 11.47
C GLN A 292 18.12 -3.99 11.55
N ARG A 293 16.82 -4.12 11.26
CA ARG A 293 16.11 -5.42 11.29
C ARG A 293 16.61 -6.40 10.24
N ILE A 294 16.97 -5.91 9.06
CA ILE A 294 17.59 -6.73 8.01
C ILE A 294 18.97 -7.23 8.46
N LYS A 295 19.80 -6.35 9.02
CA LYS A 295 21.16 -6.68 9.49
C LYS A 295 21.14 -7.64 10.70
N SER A 296 20.20 -7.48 11.61
CA SER A 296 20.02 -8.37 12.78
C SER A 296 19.41 -9.74 12.42
N GLY A 297 18.90 -9.89 11.20
CA GLY A 297 18.24 -11.12 10.74
C GLY A 297 16.78 -11.24 11.16
N GLU A 298 16.23 -10.24 11.85
CA GLU A 298 14.81 -10.16 12.21
C GLU A 298 13.89 -9.93 11.01
N CYS A 299 14.43 -9.42 9.90
CA CYS A 299 13.71 -9.21 8.65
C CYS A 299 14.41 -9.90 7.48
N LYS A 300 13.65 -10.65 6.68
CA LYS A 300 14.15 -11.27 5.43
C LYS A 300 13.71 -10.52 4.19
N ILE A 301 14.58 -10.48 3.18
CA ILE A 301 14.26 -10.00 1.83
C ILE A 301 13.90 -11.21 0.98
N ILE A 302 12.78 -11.12 0.28
CA ILE A 302 12.21 -12.23 -0.50
C ILE A 302 11.88 -11.71 -1.90
N LEU A 303 12.43 -12.34 -2.95
CA LEU A 303 12.06 -12.01 -4.32
C LEU A 303 10.86 -12.87 -4.75
N PHE A 304 9.79 -12.20 -5.17
CA PHE A 304 8.56 -12.79 -5.71
C PHE A 304 8.54 -12.64 -7.24
#